data_AF-A0A534AKK2-F1
#
_entry.id   AF-A0A534AKK2-F1
#
_cell.length_a   1.000
_cell.length_b   1.000
_cell.length_c   1.000
_cell.angle_alpha   90.00
_cell.angle_beta   90.00
_cell.angle_gamma   90.00
#
_symmetry.space_group_name_H-M   'P 1'
#
loop_
_entity.id
_entity.type
_entity.pdbx_description
1 polymer ?
#
loop_
_entity_poly.entity_id
_entity_poly.type
_entity_poly.pdbx_seq_one_letter_code
_entity_poly.pdbx_strand_id
1 'polypeptide(L)'
;MKSKRMRTIAIVTALVSALGGTAVSAQAAQDKYTLKVPGGLAFSEFRGYEAWQVVSVSQDGPLMAVILANPVMIAAYRAGVPGNGKPFPDGSKMAKIHWNPKKMETFPAATVPGTLHDVDFMVKDSKRFP
;
A
#
# COMPACT_ATOMS: atom_id res chain seq x y z
N MET A 1 -64.07 -0.02 4.08
CA MET A 1 -62.85 -0.88 4.06
C MET A 1 -61.75 -0.48 3.06
N LYS A 2 -61.91 0.55 2.20
CA LYS A 2 -60.86 0.98 1.25
C LYS A 2 -59.85 2.01 1.80
N SER A 3 -60.19 2.79 2.82
CA SER A 3 -59.31 3.86 3.36
C SER A 3 -58.23 3.39 4.33
N LYS A 4 -58.42 2.27 5.03
CA LYS A 4 -57.40 1.71 5.95
C LYS A 4 -56.26 1.01 5.19
N ARG A 5 -56.55 0.29 4.10
CA ARG A 5 -55.54 -0.38 3.25
C ARG A 5 -54.58 0.58 2.57
N MET A 6 -55.06 1.76 2.18
CA MET A 6 -54.25 2.76 1.47
C MET A 6 -53.24 3.47 2.41
N ARG A 7 -53.56 3.61 3.70
CA ARG A 7 -52.61 4.11 4.71
C ARG A 7 -51.56 3.07 5.07
N THR A 8 -51.91 1.79 5.10
CA THR A 8 -50.94 0.70 5.37
C THR A 8 -49.90 0.57 4.24
N ILE A 9 -50.31 0.74 2.97
CA ILE A 9 -49.38 0.66 1.84
C ILE A 9 -48.40 1.86 1.84
N ALA A 10 -48.89 3.07 2.13
CA ALA A 10 -48.03 4.27 2.20
C ALA A 10 -47.00 4.23 3.34
N ILE A 11 -47.30 3.58 4.46
CA ILE A 11 -46.37 3.43 5.60
C ILE A 11 -45.29 2.38 5.29
N VAL A 12 -45.62 1.33 4.53
CA VAL A 12 -44.64 0.29 4.15
C VAL A 12 -43.67 0.80 3.07
N THR A 13 -44.09 1.71 2.18
CA THR A 13 -43.17 2.31 1.19
C THR A 13 -42.25 3.38 1.79
N ALA A 14 -42.66 4.05 2.88
CA ALA A 14 -41.83 5.06 3.56
C ALA A 14 -40.75 4.45 4.49
N LEU A 15 -40.89 3.18 4.89
CA LEU A 15 -39.92 2.49 5.75
C LEU A 15 -38.79 1.79 4.98
N VAL A 16 -38.89 1.64 3.66
CA VAL A 16 -37.84 1.02 2.83
C VAL A 16 -36.86 2.07 2.27
N SER A 17 -37.23 3.35 2.24
CA SER A 17 -36.35 4.45 1.81
C SER A 17 -35.38 4.95 2.89
N ALA A 18 -35.44 4.44 4.12
CA ALA A 18 -34.55 4.83 5.22
C ALA A 18 -33.36 3.86 5.45
N LEU A 19 -33.27 2.77 4.66
CA LEU A 19 -32.18 1.78 4.74
C LEU A 19 -31.30 1.72 3.49
N GLY A 20 -31.62 2.48 2.43
CA GLY A 20 -30.82 2.58 1.21
C GLY A 20 -29.75 3.69 1.21
N GLY A 21 -29.59 4.38 2.35
CA GLY A 21 -28.88 5.66 2.44
C GLY A 21 -27.50 5.62 3.08
N THR A 22 -26.80 4.47 3.16
CA THR A 22 -25.37 4.41 3.54
C THR A 22 -24.70 3.17 2.92
N ALA A 23 -24.81 3.01 1.60
CA ALA A 23 -23.94 2.09 0.87
C ALA A 23 -22.94 2.84 -0.04
N VAL A 24 -22.77 4.15 0.18
CA VAL A 24 -21.53 4.85 -0.20
C VAL A 24 -20.51 4.59 0.90
N SER A 25 -20.23 3.32 1.16
CA SER A 25 -18.89 2.93 1.59
C SER A 25 -18.05 2.86 0.32
N ALA A 26 -17.95 3.98 -0.40
CA ALA A 26 -16.68 4.33 -0.96
C ALA A 26 -15.76 4.32 0.27
N GLN A 27 -14.92 3.30 0.40
CA GLN A 27 -13.69 3.47 1.15
C GLN A 27 -13.09 4.77 0.61
N ALA A 28 -13.34 5.89 1.30
CA ALA A 28 -12.50 7.05 1.18
C ALA A 28 -11.12 6.47 1.47
N ALA A 29 -10.33 6.27 0.42
CA ALA A 29 -9.01 5.69 0.53
C ALA A 29 -8.33 6.51 1.61
N GLN A 30 -8.19 5.93 2.81
CA GLN A 30 -7.52 6.58 3.91
C GLN A 30 -6.18 7.01 3.33
N ASP A 31 -5.88 8.33 3.38
CA ASP A 31 -4.63 8.82 2.84
C ASP A 31 -3.52 8.03 3.54
N LYS A 32 -2.87 7.13 2.79
CA LYS A 32 -1.88 6.20 3.32
C LYS A 32 -0.73 6.94 4.00
N TYR A 33 -0.51 8.20 3.64
CA TYR A 33 0.50 9.04 4.26
C TYR A 33 0.16 9.53 5.67
N THR A 34 -1.06 9.28 6.17
CA THR A 34 -1.43 9.48 7.58
C THR A 34 -1.02 8.30 8.46
N LEU A 35 -0.67 7.14 7.88
CA LEU A 35 -0.25 5.95 8.61
C LEU A 35 1.12 6.17 9.28
N LYS A 36 1.21 5.79 10.55
CA LYS A 36 2.44 5.86 11.33
C LYS A 36 2.49 4.71 12.34
N VAL A 37 3.64 4.06 12.42
CA VAL A 37 3.92 3.09 13.49
C VAL A 37 4.19 3.87 14.78
N PRO A 38 3.52 3.55 15.91
CA PRO A 38 3.83 4.17 17.20
C PRO A 38 5.32 4.06 17.54
N GLY A 39 5.98 5.19 17.81
CA GLY A 39 7.42 5.24 18.07
C GLY A 39 8.32 4.95 16.86
N GLY A 40 7.76 4.71 15.66
CA GLY A 40 8.48 4.31 14.47
C GLY A 40 8.29 5.25 13.28
N LEU A 41 8.38 4.66 12.08
CA LEU A 41 8.30 5.37 10.80
C LEU A 41 6.87 5.79 10.48
N ALA A 42 6.74 6.96 9.87
CA ALA A 42 5.52 7.39 9.19
C ALA A 42 5.62 7.12 7.69
N PHE A 43 4.50 6.70 7.08
CA PHE A 43 4.42 6.46 5.64
C PHE A 43 4.75 7.75 4.84
N SER A 44 4.38 8.92 5.38
CA SER A 44 4.71 10.24 4.79
C SER A 44 6.20 10.50 4.61
N GLU A 45 7.08 9.86 5.39
CA GLU A 45 8.53 9.99 5.24
C GLU A 45 9.06 9.37 3.93
N PHE A 46 8.25 8.53 3.30
CA PHE A 46 8.55 7.79 2.07
C PHE A 46 7.66 8.24 0.91
N ARG A 47 7.01 9.41 1.02
CA ARG A 47 6.17 9.94 -0.06
C ARG A 47 6.94 10.02 -1.38
N GLY A 48 6.33 9.49 -2.45
CA GLY A 48 6.94 9.40 -3.78
C GLY A 48 7.89 8.20 -3.98
N TYR A 49 7.89 7.22 -3.07
CA TYR A 49 8.68 5.99 -3.23
C TYR A 49 8.37 5.25 -4.54
N GLU A 50 7.18 5.42 -5.11
CA GLU A 50 6.77 4.82 -6.37
C GLU A 50 7.64 5.27 -7.55
N ALA A 51 8.30 6.43 -7.43
CA ALA A 51 9.23 6.96 -8.42
C ALA A 51 10.70 6.63 -8.13
N TRP A 52 10.98 5.89 -7.05
CA TRP A 52 12.33 5.48 -6.70
C TRP A 52 12.84 4.37 -7.63
N GLN A 53 14.16 4.23 -7.72
CA GLN A 53 14.77 3.29 -8.65
C GLN A 53 14.60 1.85 -8.14
N VAL A 54 14.23 0.93 -9.04
CA VAL A 54 14.22 -0.51 -8.74
C VAL A 54 15.64 -0.98 -8.46
N VAL A 55 15.80 -1.70 -7.35
CA VAL A 55 17.06 -2.35 -6.95
C VAL A 55 17.01 -3.84 -7.22
N SER A 56 15.91 -4.48 -6.87
CA SER A 56 15.76 -5.94 -7.00
C SER A 56 14.29 -6.34 -7.02
N VAL A 57 14.05 -7.57 -7.45
CA VAL A 57 12.76 -8.26 -7.39
C VAL A 57 13.00 -9.60 -6.70
N SER A 58 12.08 -9.99 -5.82
CA SER A 58 12.17 -11.26 -5.08
C SER A 58 10.81 -11.93 -5.01
N GLN A 59 10.80 -13.25 -4.92
CA GLN A 59 9.63 -14.05 -4.54
C GLN A 59 9.94 -14.72 -3.21
N ASP A 60 9.08 -14.54 -2.22
CA ASP A 60 9.18 -15.21 -0.92
C ASP A 60 7.84 -15.86 -0.59
N GLY A 61 7.83 -17.19 -0.55
CA GLY A 61 6.61 -17.98 -0.43
C GLY A 61 5.52 -17.51 -1.42
N PRO A 62 4.32 -17.15 -0.93
CA PRO A 62 3.22 -16.73 -1.79
C PRO A 62 3.34 -15.29 -2.27
N LEU A 63 4.35 -14.50 -1.88
CA LEU A 63 4.42 -13.07 -2.19
C LEU A 63 5.51 -12.74 -3.21
N MET A 64 5.16 -11.86 -4.15
CA MET A 64 6.09 -11.23 -5.09
C MET A 64 6.42 -9.83 -4.60
N ALA A 65 7.69 -9.46 -4.57
CA ALA A 65 8.10 -8.14 -4.08
C ALA A 65 9.04 -7.41 -5.04
N VAL A 66 8.86 -6.09 -5.12
CA VAL A 66 9.79 -5.16 -5.79
C VAL A 66 10.43 -4.28 -4.72
N ILE A 67 11.76 -4.21 -4.72
CA ILE A 67 12.55 -3.38 -3.82
C ILE A 67 12.97 -2.12 -4.57
N LEU A 68 12.63 -0.97 -4.01
CA LEU A 68 12.96 0.35 -4.52
C LEU A 68 13.89 1.07 -3.54
N ALA A 69 14.77 1.92 -4.06
CA ALA A 69 15.67 2.72 -3.24
C ALA A 69 15.76 4.18 -3.69
N ASN A 70 15.86 5.07 -2.71
CA ASN A 70 15.99 6.50 -2.96
C ASN A 70 17.36 6.85 -3.60
N PRO A 71 17.52 8.06 -4.17
CA PRO A 71 18.78 8.44 -4.84
C PRO A 71 20.03 8.32 -3.96
N VAL A 72 19.91 8.56 -2.64
CA VAL A 72 21.02 8.41 -1.68
C VAL A 72 21.53 6.97 -1.65
N MET A 73 20.63 6.01 -1.49
CA MET A 73 21.00 4.60 -1.44
C MET A 73 21.44 4.07 -2.81
N ILE A 74 20.85 4.56 -3.92
CA ILE A 74 21.32 4.21 -5.27
C ILE A 74 22.75 4.70 -5.51
N ALA A 75 23.08 5.92 -5.09
CA ALA A 75 24.45 6.42 -5.16
C ALA A 75 25.41 5.56 -4.32
N ALA A 76 24.98 5.12 -3.13
CA ALA A 76 25.75 4.21 -2.31
C ALA A 76 26.01 2.87 -3.01
N TYR A 77 24.98 2.24 -3.60
CA TYR A 77 25.14 1.02 -4.39
C TYR A 77 26.12 1.21 -5.54
N ARG A 78 26.01 2.31 -6.29
CA ARG A 78 26.94 2.63 -7.41
C ARG A 78 28.38 2.84 -6.94
N ALA A 79 28.58 3.35 -5.72
CA ALA A 79 29.89 3.46 -5.09
C ALA A 79 30.42 2.12 -4.52
N GLY A 80 29.66 1.03 -4.67
CA GLY A 80 30.02 -0.31 -4.21
C GLY A 80 29.59 -0.63 -2.78
N VAL A 81 28.75 0.18 -2.13
CA VAL A 81 28.23 -0.13 -0.79
C VAL A 81 27.23 -1.31 -0.86
N PRO A 82 27.25 -2.27 0.08
CA PRO A 82 28.20 -2.42 1.18
C PRO A 82 29.45 -3.25 0.83
N GLY A 83 29.56 -3.74 -0.41
CA GLY A 83 30.71 -4.56 -0.85
C GLY A 83 32.08 -3.89 -0.75
N ASN A 84 32.12 -2.56 -0.68
CA ASN A 84 33.33 -1.76 -0.44
C ASN A 84 33.69 -1.59 1.05
N GLY A 85 32.98 -2.28 1.96
CA GLY A 85 33.22 -2.25 3.41
C GLY A 85 32.66 -1.03 4.14
N LYS A 86 32.04 -0.07 3.44
CA LYS A 86 31.39 1.08 4.08
C LYS A 86 29.93 0.77 4.41
N PRO A 87 29.35 1.35 5.48
CA PRO A 87 27.92 1.27 5.72
C PRO A 87 27.14 2.15 4.72
N PHE A 88 25.84 1.89 4.59
CA PHE A 88 24.94 2.84 3.92
C PHE A 88 24.93 4.19 4.65
N PRO A 89 24.96 5.32 3.92
CA PRO A 89 24.91 6.63 4.53
C PRO A 89 23.54 6.90 5.15
N ASP A 90 23.50 7.76 6.17
CA ASP A 90 22.24 8.29 6.70
C ASP A 90 21.42 8.96 5.60
N GLY A 91 20.09 8.81 5.70
CA GLY A 91 19.16 9.22 4.66
C GLY A 91 18.96 8.18 3.55
N SER A 92 19.69 7.07 3.55
CA SER A 92 19.39 5.91 2.69
C SER A 92 18.01 5.37 3.04
N LYS A 93 17.14 5.20 2.04
CA LYS A 93 15.78 4.70 2.21
C LYS A 93 15.46 3.61 1.20
N MET A 94 14.70 2.61 1.65
CA MET A 94 14.09 1.58 0.81
C MET A 94 12.59 1.52 1.02
N ALA A 95 11.90 1.14 -0.04
CA ALA A 95 10.52 0.66 -0.01
C ALA A 95 10.47 -0.72 -0.65
N LYS A 96 9.89 -1.69 0.03
CA LYS A 96 9.63 -3.03 -0.52
C LYS A 96 8.13 -3.17 -0.65
N ILE A 97 7.66 -3.37 -1.87
CA ILE A 97 6.24 -3.47 -2.20
C ILE A 97 5.92 -4.93 -2.46
N HIS A 98 4.98 -5.51 -1.73
CA HIS A 98 4.59 -6.90 -1.89
C HIS A 98 3.20 -7.03 -2.50
N TRP A 99 3.05 -7.96 -3.43
CA TRP A 99 1.79 -8.33 -4.04
C TRP A 99 1.52 -9.81 -3.89
N ASN A 100 0.23 -10.14 -3.84
CA ASN A 100 -0.23 -11.50 -4.10
C ASN A 100 -0.13 -11.74 -5.62
N PRO A 101 0.79 -12.60 -6.09
CA PRO A 101 0.98 -12.84 -7.50
C PRO A 101 -0.23 -13.59 -8.08
N LYS A 102 -0.56 -13.29 -9.33
CA LYS A 102 -1.60 -14.01 -10.09
C LYS A 102 -1.11 -14.36 -11.48
N LYS A 103 -1.79 -15.30 -12.14
CA LYS A 103 -1.59 -15.55 -13.57
C LYS A 103 -2.22 -14.42 -14.39
N MET A 104 -1.55 -14.04 -15.47
CA MET A 104 -2.10 -13.06 -16.41
C MET A 104 -3.20 -13.71 -17.26
N GLU A 105 -4.39 -13.11 -17.29
CA GLU A 105 -5.55 -13.67 -18.00
C GLU A 105 -5.32 -13.80 -19.51
N THR A 106 -4.67 -12.81 -20.12
CA THR A 106 -4.35 -12.77 -21.55
C THR A 106 -3.10 -13.58 -21.92
N PHE A 107 -2.26 -13.94 -20.95
CA PHE A 107 -1.06 -14.75 -21.17
C PHE A 107 -0.75 -15.63 -19.94
N PRO A 108 -1.45 -16.76 -19.77
CA PRO A 108 -1.40 -17.55 -18.53
C PRO A 108 -0.04 -18.13 -18.14
N ALA A 109 0.92 -18.16 -19.06
CA ALA A 109 2.31 -18.54 -18.76
C ALA A 109 3.00 -17.52 -17.83
N ALA A 110 2.63 -16.23 -17.90
CA ALA A 110 3.19 -15.19 -17.06
C ALA A 110 2.53 -15.13 -15.68
N THR A 111 3.36 -14.87 -14.67
CA THR A 111 2.93 -14.49 -13.32
C THR A 111 3.16 -12.99 -13.16
N VAL A 112 2.17 -12.26 -12.65
CA VAL A 112 2.19 -10.80 -12.51
C VAL A 112 1.75 -10.36 -11.11
N PRO A 113 2.07 -9.13 -10.69
CA PRO A 113 1.50 -8.54 -9.48
C PRO A 113 -0.03 -8.53 -9.52
N GLY A 114 -0.66 -9.01 -8.44
CA GLY A 114 -2.11 -8.95 -8.22
C GLY A 114 -2.48 -7.87 -7.21
N THR A 115 -3.20 -8.25 -6.15
CA THR A 115 -3.55 -7.31 -5.08
C THR A 115 -2.31 -6.91 -4.28
N LEU A 116 -2.22 -5.63 -3.92
CA LEU A 116 -1.21 -5.15 -2.98
C LEU A 116 -1.44 -5.86 -1.63
N HIS A 117 -0.40 -6.49 -1.10
CA HIS A 117 -0.41 -7.12 0.21
C HIS A 117 0.02 -6.10 1.27
N ASP A 118 1.24 -5.58 1.16
CA ASP A 118 1.80 -4.56 2.05
C ASP A 118 2.92 -3.73 1.37
N VAL A 119 3.42 -2.74 2.12
CA VAL A 119 4.61 -1.96 1.78
C VAL A 119 5.47 -1.84 3.04
N ASP A 120 6.68 -2.36 2.98
CA ASP A 120 7.68 -2.23 4.03
C ASP A 120 8.62 -1.06 3.75
N PHE A 121 9.00 -0.34 4.81
CA PHE A 121 9.93 0.76 4.73
C PHE A 121 11.14 0.56 5.63
N MET A 122 12.30 1.01 5.13
CA MET A 122 13.55 1.05 5.90
C MET A 122 14.24 2.38 5.66
N VAL A 123 14.83 2.94 6.71
CA VAL A 123 15.68 4.13 6.62
C VAL A 123 16.91 3.97 7.50
N LYS A 124 18.06 4.38 6.98
CA LYS A 124 19.27 4.58 7.78
C LYS A 124 19.23 5.99 8.38
N ASP A 125 19.03 6.06 9.68
CA ASP A 125 18.99 7.32 10.44
C ASP A 125 19.59 7.09 11.82
N SER A 126 20.91 7.28 11.92
CA SER A 126 21.67 7.05 13.15
C SER A 126 21.28 7.98 14.31
N LYS A 127 20.61 9.10 14.02
CA LYS A 127 20.17 10.05 15.05
C LYS A 127 18.86 9.61 15.69
N ARG A 128 17.91 9.13 14.88
CA ARG A 128 16.62 8.64 15.38
C ARG A 128 16.69 7.20 15.88
N PHE A 129 17.55 6.38 15.29
CA PHE A 129 17.73 4.97 15.62
C PHE A 129 19.22 4.70 15.89
N PRO A 130 19.72 5.06 17.08
CA PRO A 130 21.12 4.88 17.46
C PRO A 130 21.52 3.40 17.60
#